data_AF-A0A536HKN9-F1
#
_entry.id   AF-A0A536HKN9-F1
#
_cell.length_a   1.000
_cell.length_b   1.000
_cell.length_c   1.000
_cell.angle_alpha   90.00
_cell.angle_beta   90.00
_cell.angle_gamma   90.00
#
_symmetry.space_group_name_H-M   'P 1'
#
loop_
_entity.id
_entity.type
_entity.pdbx_description
1 polymer ?
#
loop_
_entity_poly.entity_id
_entity_poly.type
_entity_poly.pdbx_seq_one_letter_code
_entity_poly.pdbx_strand_id
1 'polypeptide(L)'
;MTTDARRRLPSVDAVVRAAGHSDVPRERLVRAVRDVLAEARAAGATFDEGAAAEAARRRLGDRDRRSLRRVLNATGVVLQTNLGRAPLAAVAIAAIAEAAGAVSVEYDLDAGRRGERHGHASRLLAELSGAEDGVVANNNAAAVLLALAALASRKEVIVARGELIEIGGGFRIPDVLRRSGAKLVEVGTTNRTYVRDYAAAIA
;
A
#
# COMPACT_ATOMS: atom_id res chain seq x y z
N MET A 1 41.56 23.82 -34.45
CA MET A 1 40.83 22.54 -34.63
C MET A 1 39.70 22.52 -33.62
N THR A 2 38.46 22.74 -34.06
CA THR A 2 37.26 22.69 -33.20
C THR A 2 36.99 21.23 -32.83
N THR A 3 37.20 20.89 -31.56
CA THR A 3 36.94 19.55 -31.02
C THR A 3 35.45 19.23 -31.18
N ASP A 4 35.13 18.21 -32.00
CA ASP A 4 33.74 17.79 -32.22
C ASP A 4 33.09 17.42 -30.89
N ALA A 5 32.04 18.15 -30.51
CA ALA A 5 31.28 17.91 -29.29
C ALA A 5 30.74 16.47 -29.21
N ARG A 6 30.57 15.79 -30.35
CA ARG A 6 30.16 14.37 -30.43
C ARG A 6 31.24 13.39 -29.96
N ARG A 7 32.52 13.78 -29.92
CA ARG A 7 33.62 12.93 -29.41
C ARG A 7 33.74 12.94 -27.88
N ARG A 8 32.89 13.69 -27.19
CA ARG A 8 32.97 13.86 -25.73
C ARG A 8 32.34 12.70 -24.94
N LEU A 9 31.57 11.83 -25.61
CA LEU A 9 30.87 10.70 -25.00
C LEU A 9 31.08 9.43 -25.84
N PRO A 10 31.24 8.26 -25.19
CA PRO A 10 31.37 6.98 -25.87
C PRO A 10 30.06 6.51 -26.51
N SER A 11 30.16 5.54 -27.43
CA SER A 11 28.96 4.89 -27.97
C SER A 11 28.31 4.00 -26.92
N VAL A 12 26.99 3.81 -27.03
CA VAL A 12 26.25 2.90 -26.14
C VAL A 12 26.86 1.50 -26.15
N ASP A 13 27.24 1.01 -27.33
CA ASP A 13 27.84 -0.32 -27.49
C ASP A 13 29.20 -0.44 -26.80
N ALA A 14 30.04 0.59 -26.89
CA ALA A 14 31.34 0.61 -26.22
C ALA A 14 31.20 0.60 -24.70
N VAL A 15 30.27 1.39 -24.14
CA VAL A 15 29.96 1.38 -22.71
C VAL A 15 29.39 0.04 -22.26
N VAL A 16 28.53 -0.59 -23.07
CA VAL A 16 27.98 -1.91 -22.74
C VAL A 16 29.06 -2.99 -22.75
N ARG A 17 30.04 -2.93 -23.66
CA ARG A 17 31.22 -3.81 -23.63
C ARG A 17 32.09 -3.54 -22.39
N ALA A 18 32.37 -2.28 -22.08
CA ALA A 18 33.14 -1.89 -20.90
C ALA A 18 32.42 -2.23 -19.58
N ALA A 19 31.09 -2.34 -19.60
CA ALA A 19 30.31 -2.81 -18.46
C ALA A 19 30.52 -4.30 -18.16
N GLY A 20 31.03 -5.09 -19.12
CA GLY A 20 31.33 -6.50 -18.96
C GLY A 20 30.10 -7.38 -18.78
N HIS A 21 30.30 -8.59 -18.27
CA HIS A 21 29.20 -9.48 -17.91
C HIS A 21 28.39 -8.91 -16.75
N SER A 22 27.07 -9.03 -16.82
CA SER A 22 26.13 -8.46 -15.87
C SER A 22 25.02 -9.49 -15.63
N ASP A 23 24.69 -9.75 -14.36
CA ASP A 23 23.55 -10.60 -13.97
C ASP A 23 22.19 -9.99 -14.35
N VAL A 24 22.21 -8.71 -14.77
CA VAL A 24 21.04 -7.94 -15.19
C VAL A 24 20.82 -8.13 -16.70
N PRO A 25 19.56 -8.36 -17.16
CA PRO A 25 19.25 -8.48 -18.58
C PRO A 25 19.85 -7.34 -19.42
N ARG A 26 20.47 -7.68 -20.55
CA ARG A 26 21.21 -6.73 -21.42
C ARG A 26 20.39 -5.49 -21.78
N GLU A 27 19.09 -5.64 -22.01
CA GLU A 27 18.19 -4.53 -22.33
C GLU A 27 18.13 -3.47 -21.23
N ARG A 28 18.14 -3.90 -19.96
CA ARG A 28 18.14 -3.00 -18.81
C ARG A 28 19.45 -2.23 -18.73
N LEU A 29 20.58 -2.91 -18.97
CA LEU A 29 21.89 -2.28 -19.03
C LEU A 29 21.98 -1.26 -20.17
N VAL A 30 21.54 -1.61 -21.37
CA VAL A 30 21.48 -0.69 -22.52
C VAL A 30 20.64 0.54 -22.20
N ARG A 31 19.49 0.36 -21.54
CA ARG A 31 18.64 1.49 -21.13
C ARG A 31 19.34 2.39 -20.11
N ALA A 32 19.95 1.82 -19.08
CA ALA A 32 20.70 2.59 -18.08
C ALA A 32 21.88 3.37 -18.71
N VAL A 33 22.62 2.74 -19.64
CA VAL A 33 23.68 3.39 -20.42
C VAL A 33 23.12 4.55 -21.25
N ARG A 34 22.01 4.36 -21.95
CA ARG A 34 21.36 5.43 -22.73
C ARG A 34 20.97 6.61 -21.85
N ASP A 35 20.40 6.35 -20.67
CA ASP A 35 19.98 7.39 -19.74
C ASP A 35 21.18 8.18 -19.20
N VAL A 36 22.25 7.48 -18.78
CA VAL A 36 23.51 8.10 -18.33
C VAL A 36 24.12 8.99 -19.42
N LEU A 37 24.20 8.48 -20.65
CA LEU A 37 24.76 9.24 -21.77
C LEU A 37 23.84 10.40 -22.21
N ALA A 38 22.52 10.26 -22.07
CA ALA A 38 21.58 11.34 -22.36
C ALA A 38 21.73 12.50 -21.35
N GLU A 39 21.82 12.20 -20.06
CA GLU A 39 22.07 13.19 -19.01
C GLU A 39 23.44 13.85 -19.17
N ALA A 40 24.48 13.07 -19.44
CA ALA A 40 25.82 13.61 -19.69
C ALA A 40 25.83 14.55 -20.91
N ARG A 41 25.08 14.21 -21.97
CA ARG A 41 24.94 15.05 -23.16
C ARG A 41 24.22 16.36 -22.83
N ALA A 42 23.15 16.32 -22.04
CA ALA A 42 22.41 17.51 -21.62
C ALA A 42 23.25 18.43 -20.72
N ALA A 43 24.09 17.85 -19.86
CA ALA A 43 24.99 18.58 -18.96
C ALA A 43 26.29 19.07 -19.63
N GLY A 44 26.54 18.72 -20.90
CA GLY A 44 27.80 19.03 -21.59
C GLY A 44 29.03 18.33 -20.96
N ALA A 45 28.80 17.24 -20.21
CA ALA A 45 29.83 16.48 -19.52
C ALA A 45 30.61 15.57 -20.48
N THR A 46 31.81 15.18 -20.06
CA THR A 46 32.64 14.17 -20.73
C THR A 46 32.64 12.91 -19.88
N PHE A 47 32.51 11.76 -20.53
CA PHE A 47 32.64 10.45 -19.89
C PHE A 47 33.58 9.59 -20.73
N ASP A 48 34.41 8.79 -20.08
CA ASP A 48 35.00 7.62 -20.72
C ASP A 48 34.06 6.41 -20.60
N GLU A 49 34.38 5.34 -21.31
CA GLU A 49 33.59 4.11 -21.35
C GLU A 49 33.43 3.44 -19.98
N GLY A 50 34.50 3.43 -19.17
CA GLY A 50 34.52 2.82 -17.85
C GLY A 50 33.68 3.60 -16.84
N ALA A 51 33.81 4.92 -16.82
CA ALA A 51 33.04 5.82 -15.97
C ALA A 51 31.55 5.80 -16.35
N ALA A 52 31.22 5.74 -17.65
CA ALA A 52 29.83 5.61 -18.10
C ALA A 52 29.25 4.24 -17.73
N ALA A 53 30.05 3.17 -17.81
CA ALA A 53 29.64 1.83 -17.41
C ALA A 53 29.41 1.73 -15.90
N GLU A 54 30.27 2.33 -15.08
CA GLU A 54 30.08 2.39 -13.63
C GLU A 54 28.85 3.21 -13.25
N ALA A 55 28.64 4.37 -13.88
CA ALA A 55 27.44 5.17 -13.68
C ALA A 55 26.16 4.42 -14.07
N ALA A 56 26.18 3.66 -15.17
CA ALA A 56 25.06 2.81 -15.58
C ALA A 56 24.81 1.67 -14.58
N ARG A 57 25.86 1.05 -14.03
CA ARG A 57 25.74 0.04 -12.96
C ARG A 57 25.16 0.63 -11.67
N ARG A 58 25.61 1.81 -11.24
CA ARG A 58 25.02 2.52 -10.08
C ARG A 58 23.55 2.83 -10.32
N ARG A 59 23.20 3.33 -11.50
CA ARG A 59 21.80 3.58 -11.91
C ARG A 59 20.94 2.34 -11.84
N LEU A 60 21.45 1.21 -12.33
CA LEU A 60 20.77 -0.07 -12.25
C LEU A 60 20.59 -0.49 -10.80
N GLY A 61 21.64 -0.42 -9.99
CA GLY A 61 21.58 -0.70 -8.56
C GLY A 61 20.52 0.15 -7.85
N ASP A 62 20.44 1.45 -8.16
CA ASP A 62 19.42 2.33 -7.58
C ASP A 62 18.01 2.06 -8.09
N ARG A 63 17.85 1.57 -9.32
CA ARG A 63 16.55 1.13 -9.86
C ARG A 63 16.11 -0.23 -9.33
N ASP A 64 17.06 -1.12 -9.08
CA ASP A 64 16.82 -2.45 -8.50
C ASP A 64 16.66 -2.41 -6.98
N ARG A 65 17.02 -1.29 -6.35
CA ARG A 65 16.71 -1.05 -4.95
C ARG A 65 15.20 -1.08 -4.75
N ARG A 66 14.77 -2.01 -3.89
CA ARG A 66 13.39 -2.08 -3.41
C ARG A 66 12.99 -0.73 -2.81
N SER A 67 11.84 -0.22 -3.24
CA SER A 67 11.25 1.01 -2.70
C SER A 67 10.84 0.83 -1.23
N LEU A 68 10.40 -0.38 -0.87
CA LEU A 68 10.12 -0.78 0.51
C LEU A 68 11.36 -1.43 1.13
N ARG A 69 11.86 -0.83 2.20
CA ARG A 69 13.02 -1.34 2.95
C ARG A 69 12.70 -1.43 4.43
N ARG A 70 13.33 -2.40 5.09
CA ARG A 70 13.29 -2.49 6.56
C ARG A 70 13.93 -1.23 7.16
N VAL A 71 13.31 -0.73 8.22
CA VAL A 71 13.78 0.43 8.99
C VAL A 71 13.89 0.08 10.47
N LEU A 72 14.72 0.82 11.21
CA LEU A 72 14.76 0.78 12.67
C LEU A 72 13.88 1.91 13.20
N ASN A 73 12.81 1.57 13.93
CA ASN A 73 11.93 2.56 14.53
C ASN A 73 12.51 3.06 15.85
N ALA A 74 13.10 4.27 15.84
CA ALA A 74 13.62 4.94 17.03
C ALA A 74 12.70 6.07 17.55
N THR A 75 11.45 6.15 17.07
CA THR A 75 10.53 7.24 17.41
C THR A 75 9.81 7.06 18.75
N GLY A 76 9.86 5.87 19.34
CA GLY A 76 9.04 5.50 20.50
C GLY A 76 7.55 5.30 20.20
N VAL A 77 7.11 5.51 18.95
CA VAL A 77 5.72 5.31 18.53
C VAL A 77 5.53 3.86 18.08
N VAL A 78 4.74 3.09 18.83
CA VAL A 78 4.47 1.67 18.55
C VAL A 78 3.68 1.50 17.24
N LEU A 79 2.54 2.17 17.12
CA LEU A 79 1.70 2.14 15.91
C LEU A 79 2.06 3.28 14.96
N GLN A 80 3.27 3.24 14.43
CA GLN A 80 3.75 4.28 13.52
C GLN A 80 3.13 4.09 12.12
N THR A 81 2.22 4.99 11.73
CA THR A 81 1.44 4.92 10.49
C THR A 81 2.26 4.95 9.20
N ASN A 82 3.32 5.76 9.15
CA ASN A 82 4.28 5.87 8.05
C ASN A 82 5.22 4.65 7.93
N LEU A 83 5.43 3.89 9.01
CA LEU A 83 6.29 2.70 9.05
C LEU A 83 5.52 1.39 8.98
N GLY A 84 4.22 1.44 8.64
CA GLY A 84 3.42 0.23 8.43
C GLY A 84 2.65 -0.28 9.65
N ARG A 85 2.47 0.55 10.69
CA ARG A 85 1.70 0.23 11.91
C ARG A 85 2.30 -0.95 12.69
N ALA A 86 1.50 -1.95 13.02
CA ALA A 86 1.91 -3.05 13.88
C ALA A 86 2.81 -4.04 13.11
N PRO A 87 4.05 -4.30 13.56
CA PRO A 87 4.84 -5.40 13.03
C PRO A 87 4.20 -6.73 13.39
N LEU A 88 4.33 -7.71 12.51
CA LEU A 88 3.81 -9.06 12.74
C LEU A 88 4.79 -9.90 13.56
N ALA A 89 4.26 -10.77 14.42
CA ALA A 89 5.05 -11.78 15.12
C ALA A 89 5.64 -12.80 14.12
N ALA A 90 6.77 -13.42 14.48
CA ALA A 90 7.46 -14.39 13.62
C ALA A 90 6.54 -15.55 13.19
N VAL A 91 5.68 -16.03 14.09
CA VAL A 91 4.70 -17.10 13.82
C VAL A 91 3.66 -16.68 12.76
N ALA A 92 3.22 -15.42 12.77
CA ALA A 92 2.28 -14.92 11.78
C ALA A 92 2.94 -14.77 10.40
N ILE A 93 4.21 -14.32 10.36
CA ILE A 93 4.99 -14.24 9.12
C ILE A 93 5.20 -15.64 8.52
N ALA A 94 5.51 -16.63 9.35
CA ALA A 94 5.65 -18.02 8.90
C ALA A 94 4.35 -18.57 8.30
N ALA A 95 3.21 -18.35 8.96
CA ALA A 95 1.90 -18.75 8.45
C ALA A 95 1.55 -18.07 7.11
N ILE A 96 1.88 -16.78 6.94
CA ILE A 96 1.70 -16.08 5.66
C ILE A 96 2.59 -16.69 4.56
N ALA A 97 3.84 -17.03 4.88
CA ALA A 97 4.76 -17.63 3.92
C ALA A 97 4.28 -19.02 3.46
N GLU A 98 3.74 -19.83 4.39
CA GLU A 98 3.10 -21.11 4.07
C GLU A 98 1.85 -20.91 3.20
N ALA A 99 0.98 -19.98 3.57
CA ALA A 99 -0.24 -19.65 2.84
C ALA A 99 -0.03 -19.01 1.46
N ALA A 100 1.21 -18.60 1.13
CA ALA A 100 1.57 -18.08 -0.19
C ALA A 100 1.63 -19.18 -1.28
N GLY A 101 1.59 -20.46 -0.89
CA GLY A 101 1.44 -21.60 -1.79
C GLY A 101 -0.02 -21.92 -2.16
N ALA A 102 -0.26 -23.12 -2.68
CA ALA A 102 -1.61 -23.62 -2.90
C ALA A 102 -2.25 -24.05 -1.58
N VAL A 103 -3.26 -23.32 -1.13
CA VAL A 103 -4.02 -23.62 0.09
C VAL A 103 -5.52 -23.61 -0.18
N SER A 104 -6.29 -24.18 0.74
CA SER A 104 -7.76 -24.32 0.68
C SER A 104 -8.51 -23.01 0.93
N VAL A 105 -8.19 -21.96 0.15
CA VAL A 105 -8.81 -20.63 0.30
C VAL A 105 -10.33 -20.68 0.10
N GLU A 106 -10.78 -21.36 -0.96
CA GLU A 106 -12.20 -21.54 -1.30
C GLU A 106 -12.50 -23.02 -1.57
N TYR A 107 -11.88 -23.93 -0.82
CA TYR A 107 -12.07 -25.36 -0.98
C TYR A 107 -12.33 -26.03 0.36
N ASP A 108 -13.42 -26.77 0.45
CA ASP A 108 -13.76 -27.58 1.60
C ASP A 108 -13.13 -28.96 1.41
N LEU A 109 -12.16 -29.29 2.28
CA LEU A 109 -11.41 -30.54 2.20
C LEU A 109 -12.25 -31.75 2.60
N ASP A 110 -13.22 -31.58 3.50
CA ASP A 110 -14.08 -32.66 3.97
C ASP A 110 -15.16 -32.97 2.93
N ALA A 111 -15.76 -31.93 2.33
CA ALA A 111 -16.79 -32.08 1.30
C ALA A 111 -16.25 -32.26 -0.13
N GLY A 112 -14.95 -32.06 -0.35
CA GLY A 112 -14.30 -32.21 -1.66
C GLY A 112 -14.84 -31.26 -2.74
N ARG A 113 -15.27 -30.05 -2.36
CA ARG A 113 -15.94 -29.09 -3.26
C ARG A 113 -15.57 -27.65 -2.93
N ARG A 114 -16.05 -26.71 -3.76
CA ARG A 114 -15.89 -25.28 -3.50
C ARG A 114 -16.51 -24.90 -2.15
N GLY A 115 -15.74 -24.19 -1.34
CA GLY A 115 -16.15 -23.63 -0.05
C GLY A 115 -16.13 -22.09 -0.05
N GLU A 116 -16.32 -21.49 1.13
CA GLU A 116 -16.31 -20.04 1.33
C GLU A 116 -15.04 -19.58 2.04
N ARG A 117 -14.37 -18.57 1.50
CA ARG A 117 -13.15 -18.01 2.10
C ARG A 117 -13.35 -17.28 3.42
N HIS A 118 -14.53 -16.70 3.66
CA HIS A 118 -14.75 -15.86 4.84
C HIS A 118 -14.90 -16.69 6.11
N GLY A 119 -15.47 -17.91 6.01
CA GLY A 119 -15.72 -18.79 7.16
C GLY A 119 -14.50 -19.04 8.06
N HIS A 120 -13.30 -19.09 7.48
CA HIS A 120 -12.04 -19.27 8.22
C HIS A 120 -11.81 -18.19 9.29
N ALA A 121 -11.97 -16.92 8.91
CA ALA A 121 -11.72 -15.79 9.81
C ALA A 121 -12.96 -15.38 10.60
N SER A 122 -14.16 -15.49 9.99
CA SER A 122 -15.45 -15.19 10.62
C SER A 122 -15.64 -15.96 11.92
N ARG A 123 -15.34 -17.28 11.91
CA ARG A 123 -15.45 -18.13 13.10
C ARG A 123 -14.55 -17.65 14.25
N LEU A 124 -13.30 -17.32 13.94
CA LEU A 124 -12.35 -16.83 14.94
C LEU A 124 -12.78 -15.48 15.53
N LEU A 125 -13.33 -14.59 14.69
CA LEU A 125 -13.85 -13.30 15.15
C LEU A 125 -15.07 -13.47 16.06
N ALA A 126 -16.01 -14.34 15.71
CA ALA A 126 -17.18 -14.64 16.52
C ALA A 126 -16.76 -15.20 17.89
N GLU A 127 -15.83 -16.16 17.91
CA GLU A 127 -15.29 -16.74 19.14
C GLU A 127 -14.60 -15.69 20.04
N LEU A 128 -13.74 -14.85 19.46
CA LEU A 128 -12.99 -13.83 20.21
C LEU A 128 -13.88 -12.70 20.76
N SER A 129 -14.94 -12.35 20.04
CA SER A 129 -15.82 -11.22 20.39
C SER A 129 -17.07 -11.63 21.18
N GLY A 130 -17.45 -12.91 21.14
CA GLY A 130 -18.74 -13.39 21.61
C GLY A 130 -19.92 -12.97 20.73
N ALA A 131 -19.66 -12.45 19.52
CA ALA A 131 -20.70 -12.12 18.55
C ALA A 131 -21.27 -13.38 17.87
N GLU A 132 -22.48 -13.27 17.31
CA GLU A 132 -23.13 -14.35 16.57
C GLU A 132 -22.36 -14.74 15.31
N ASP A 133 -21.70 -13.77 14.67
CA ASP A 133 -20.88 -13.96 13.46
C ASP A 133 -19.86 -12.81 13.32
N GLY A 134 -18.92 -12.95 12.37
CA GLY A 134 -17.91 -11.95 12.05
C GLY A 134 -17.69 -11.80 10.55
N VAL A 135 -17.23 -10.63 10.11
CA VAL A 135 -16.84 -10.39 8.72
C VAL A 135 -15.52 -9.64 8.65
N VAL A 136 -14.64 -10.08 7.75
CA VAL A 136 -13.37 -9.38 7.46
C VAL A 136 -13.49 -8.64 6.14
N ALA A 137 -13.32 -7.32 6.19
CA ALA A 137 -13.14 -6.48 5.02
C ALA A 137 -11.67 -6.09 4.85
N ASN A 138 -11.31 -5.52 3.70
CA ASN A 138 -9.94 -5.08 3.39
C ASN A 138 -9.31 -4.21 4.50
N ASN A 139 -10.08 -3.29 5.06
CA ASN A 139 -9.70 -2.48 6.22
C ASN A 139 -10.96 -1.92 6.90
N ASN A 140 -10.78 -1.20 8.01
CA ASN A 140 -11.90 -0.60 8.74
C ASN A 140 -12.70 0.42 7.91
N ALA A 141 -12.04 1.18 7.03
CA ALA A 141 -12.73 2.13 6.16
C ALA A 141 -13.73 1.44 5.21
N ALA A 142 -13.31 0.31 4.62
CA ALA A 142 -14.17 -0.53 3.81
C ALA A 142 -15.28 -1.20 4.65
N ALA A 143 -14.97 -1.62 5.89
CA ALA A 143 -15.95 -2.21 6.79
C ALA A 143 -17.08 -1.22 7.13
N VAL A 144 -16.74 0.02 7.50
CA VAL A 144 -17.73 1.08 7.78
C VAL A 144 -18.58 1.35 6.54
N LEU A 145 -17.96 1.49 5.36
CA LEU A 145 -18.70 1.69 4.11
C LEU A 145 -19.66 0.53 3.82
N LEU A 146 -19.18 -0.71 3.95
CA LEU A 146 -19.96 -1.93 3.70
C LEU A 146 -21.16 -2.03 4.66
N ALA A 147 -20.93 -1.83 5.96
CA ALA A 147 -21.98 -1.88 6.97
C ALA A 147 -23.06 -0.82 6.71
N LEU A 148 -22.66 0.42 6.41
CA LEU A 148 -23.60 1.50 6.10
C LEU A 148 -24.37 1.24 4.80
N ALA A 149 -23.69 0.76 3.76
CA ALA A 149 -24.33 0.46 2.48
C ALA A 149 -25.33 -0.69 2.60
N ALA A 150 -25.01 -1.72 3.39
CA ALA A 150 -25.89 -2.87 3.61
C ALA A 150 -27.10 -2.54 4.50
N LEU A 151 -26.90 -1.79 5.59
CA LEU A 151 -27.91 -1.63 6.64
C LEU A 151 -28.71 -0.33 6.51
N ALA A 152 -28.08 0.73 5.99
CA ALA A 152 -28.57 2.10 6.08
C ALA A 152 -28.62 2.86 4.74
N SER A 153 -28.46 2.17 3.59
CA SER A 153 -28.65 2.82 2.29
C SER A 153 -30.05 3.44 2.21
N ARG A 154 -30.10 4.74 1.86
CA ARG A 154 -31.29 5.61 1.81
C ARG A 154 -32.00 5.84 3.15
N LYS A 155 -31.45 5.34 4.27
CA LYS A 155 -31.93 5.58 5.64
C LYS A 155 -31.08 6.63 6.33
N GLU A 156 -31.57 7.11 7.47
CA GLU A 156 -30.83 8.02 8.34
C GLU A 156 -29.86 7.28 9.24
N VAL A 157 -28.69 7.88 9.44
CA VAL A 157 -27.66 7.41 10.38
C VAL A 157 -27.31 8.57 11.29
N ILE A 158 -27.68 8.42 12.56
CA ILE A 158 -27.49 9.42 13.58
C ILE A 158 -26.06 9.30 14.14
N VAL A 159 -25.29 10.38 14.08
CA VAL A 159 -23.88 10.42 14.53
C VAL A 159 -23.64 11.67 15.36
N ALA A 160 -22.89 11.55 16.45
CA ALA A 160 -22.49 12.71 17.23
C ALA A 160 -21.55 13.60 16.42
N ARG A 161 -21.71 14.93 16.50
CA ARG A 161 -20.80 15.87 15.82
C ARG A 161 -19.33 15.69 16.21
N GLY A 162 -19.06 15.28 17.45
CA GLY A 162 -17.71 14.97 17.92
C GLY A 162 -17.06 13.72 17.30
N GLU A 163 -17.84 12.86 16.64
CA GLU A 163 -17.38 11.62 16.01
C GLU A 163 -17.10 11.77 14.50
N LEU A 164 -17.38 12.93 13.93
CA LEU A 164 -17.11 13.25 12.51
C LEU A 164 -15.64 13.57 12.28
N ILE A 165 -14.80 12.58 12.55
CA ILE A 165 -13.36 12.68 12.51
C ILE A 165 -12.78 12.43 11.11
N GLU A 166 -11.53 12.86 10.97
CA GLU A 166 -10.63 12.49 9.88
C GLU A 166 -9.45 11.70 10.44
N ILE A 167 -9.14 10.55 9.82
CA ILE A 167 -8.00 9.70 10.20
C ILE A 167 -7.05 9.58 9.01
N GLY A 168 -5.76 9.84 9.26
CA GLY A 168 -4.74 9.74 8.22
C GLY A 168 -4.85 10.86 7.19
N GLY A 169 -4.58 10.55 5.93
CA GLY A 169 -4.53 11.54 4.83
C GLY A 169 -5.77 11.60 3.93
N GLY A 170 -6.96 11.26 4.44
CA GLY A 170 -8.19 11.39 3.63
C GLY A 170 -9.36 10.46 3.96
N PHE A 171 -9.34 9.73 5.08
CA PHE A 171 -10.52 9.00 5.53
C PHE A 171 -11.37 9.89 6.45
N ARG A 172 -12.54 10.31 5.97
CA ARG A 172 -13.48 11.20 6.67
C ARG A 172 -14.82 10.53 6.82
N ILE A 173 -15.34 10.43 8.05
CA ILE A 173 -16.64 9.79 8.32
C ILE A 173 -17.79 10.40 7.46
N PRO A 174 -17.91 11.73 7.31
CA PRO A 174 -18.94 12.33 6.45
C PRO A 174 -18.87 11.88 4.99
N ASP A 175 -17.66 11.70 4.46
CA ASP A 175 -17.45 11.32 3.05
C ASP A 175 -17.82 9.85 2.82
N VAL A 176 -17.54 8.99 3.80
CA VAL A 176 -17.91 7.56 3.77
C VAL A 176 -19.43 7.40 3.84
N LEU A 177 -20.10 8.12 4.75
CA LEU A 177 -21.55 8.12 4.87
C LEU A 177 -22.21 8.55 3.56
N ARG A 178 -21.74 9.65 2.95
CA ARG A 178 -22.25 10.10 1.64
C ARG A 178 -22.06 9.04 0.55
N ARG A 179 -20.92 8.34 0.52
CA ARG A 179 -20.67 7.26 -0.46
C ARG A 179 -21.49 5.99 -0.22
N SER A 180 -21.86 5.71 1.04
CA SER A 180 -22.68 4.55 1.38
C SER A 180 -24.15 4.68 0.92
N GLY A 181 -24.57 5.90 0.57
CA GLY A 181 -25.97 6.21 0.26
C GLY A 181 -26.83 6.43 1.51
N ALA A 182 -26.25 6.40 2.71
CA ALA A 182 -26.93 6.80 3.94
C ALA A 182 -27.07 8.32 4.05
N LYS A 183 -28.07 8.77 4.79
CA LYS A 183 -28.30 10.18 5.15
C LYS A 183 -27.70 10.43 6.53
N LEU A 184 -26.66 11.26 6.60
CA LEU A 184 -26.07 11.66 7.89
C LEU A 184 -27.02 12.60 8.63
N VAL A 185 -27.36 12.24 9.87
CA VAL A 185 -28.08 13.09 10.84
C VAL A 185 -27.14 13.39 11.99
N GLU A 186 -26.73 14.64 12.13
CA GLU A 186 -25.76 15.05 13.14
C GLU A 186 -26.44 15.55 14.42
N VAL A 187 -26.00 15.05 15.57
CA VAL A 187 -26.57 15.43 16.88
C VAL A 187 -25.52 15.95 17.86
N GLY A 188 -25.97 16.68 18.87
CA GLY A 188 -25.13 17.29 19.89
C GLY A 188 -24.21 18.39 19.33
N THR A 189 -23.12 18.65 20.05
CA THR A 189 -22.05 19.59 19.67
C THR A 189 -20.71 18.87 19.55
N THR A 190 -19.67 19.59 19.15
CA THR A 190 -18.31 19.04 19.00
C THR A 190 -17.75 18.41 20.27
N ASN A 191 -18.05 18.99 21.44
CA ASN A 191 -17.46 18.59 22.72
C ASN A 191 -18.47 18.02 23.73
N ARG A 192 -19.77 18.04 23.41
CA ARG A 192 -20.83 17.53 24.29
C ARG A 192 -21.94 16.88 23.47
N THR A 193 -22.26 15.63 23.82
CA THR A 193 -23.39 14.90 23.24
C THR A 193 -24.10 14.18 24.38
N TYR A 194 -25.43 14.23 24.39
CA TYR A 194 -26.27 13.62 25.40
C TYR A 194 -27.20 12.57 24.75
N VAL A 195 -27.66 11.60 25.54
CA VAL A 195 -28.62 10.58 25.09
C VAL A 195 -29.89 11.21 24.51
N ARG A 196 -30.36 12.33 25.08
CA ARG A 196 -31.52 13.08 24.56
C ARG A 196 -31.32 13.62 23.14
N ASP A 197 -30.09 13.91 22.74
CA ASP A 197 -29.80 14.45 21.41
C ASP A 197 -30.02 13.37 20.35
N TYR A 198 -29.65 12.12 20.67
CA TYR A 198 -29.98 10.94 19.86
C TYR A 198 -31.48 10.67 19.87
N ALA A 199 -32.12 10.62 21.04
CA ALA A 199 -33.54 10.32 21.16
C ALA A 199 -34.44 11.29 20.37
N ALA A 200 -34.10 12.58 20.36
CA ALA A 200 -34.83 13.60 19.61
C ALA A 200 -34.66 13.48 18.08
N ALA A 201 -33.65 12.76 17.61
CA ALA A 201 -33.37 12.53 16.20
C ALA A 201 -33.94 11.20 15.67
N ILE A 202 -34.54 10.37 16.52
CA ILE A 202 -35.24 9.15 16.13
C ILE A 202 -36.68 9.53 15.75
N ALA A 203 -37.06 9.26 14.50
CA ALA A 203 -38.41 9.46 13.97
C ALA A 203 -39.32 8.26 14.27
#